data_AF-A0AAD4QGD8-F1
#
_entry.id   AF-A0AAD4QGD8-F1
#
_cell.length_a   1.000
_cell.length_b   1.000
_cell.length_c   1.000
_cell.angle_alpha   90.00
_cell.angle_beta   90.00
_cell.angle_gamma   90.00
#
_symmetry.space_group_name_H-M   'P 1'
#
loop_
_entity.id
_entity.type
_entity.pdbx_description
1 polymer ?
#
loop_
_entity_poly.entity_id
_entity_poly.type
_entity_poly.pdbx_seq_one_letter_code
_entity_poly.pdbx_strand_id
1 'polypeptide(L)'
;MSFISLEPQSRVLLESYSNGLLAQFDTQLEIITDRYLAFFQERRSIEATYINSLRKLHRKAKTVDAAFDPRAEPTTTRATWDKIRDNLEREANTQQAFVDILDNDVIKPLTTLKETEDQTRKRIEEDLNKSVANYADYAENTISKLQQAYFKKYHPRFGGNISAPFRGRREVLRELEPAKSEGVGR
;
A
#
# COMPACT_ATOMS: atom_id res chain seq x y z
N MET A 1 1.34 34.40 -32.96
CA MET A 1 0.62 34.23 -31.69
C MET A 1 0.92 32.83 -31.18
N SER A 2 1.70 32.74 -30.11
CA SER A 2 2.12 31.48 -29.50
C SER A 2 0.95 30.93 -28.68
N PHE A 3 0.26 29.90 -29.19
CA PHE A 3 -0.73 29.19 -28.39
C PHE A 3 0.02 28.37 -27.36
N ILE A 4 -0.10 28.78 -26.11
CA ILE A 4 0.38 28.04 -24.94
C ILE A 4 -0.25 26.65 -25.03
N SER A 5 0.61 25.62 -25.10
CA SER A 5 0.20 24.23 -24.85
C SER A 5 -0.23 24.17 -23.39
N LEU A 6 -1.49 24.51 -23.13
CA LEU A 6 -2.15 24.28 -21.87
C LEU A 6 -2.41 22.78 -21.80
N GLU A 7 -1.40 22.06 -21.31
CA GLU A 7 -1.68 20.77 -20.71
C GLU A 7 -2.83 20.98 -19.71
N PRO A 8 -3.94 20.23 -19.81
CA PRO A 8 -5.10 20.51 -19.00
C PRO A 8 -4.71 20.28 -17.54
N GLN A 9 -4.65 21.35 -16.74
CA GLN A 9 -4.26 21.27 -15.32
C GLN A 9 -5.07 20.23 -14.54
N SER A 10 -6.29 19.91 -15.00
CA SER A 10 -7.12 18.84 -14.46
C SER A 10 -6.47 17.45 -14.51
N ARG A 11 -5.67 17.14 -15.54
CA ARG A 11 -4.97 15.86 -15.67
C ARG A 11 -3.83 15.75 -14.66
N VAL A 12 -2.99 16.77 -14.59
CA VAL A 12 -1.83 16.82 -13.67
C VAL A 12 -2.28 16.75 -12.21
N LEU A 13 -3.37 17.43 -11.87
CA LEU A 13 -3.95 17.37 -10.53
C LEU A 13 -4.55 15.98 -10.24
N LEU A 14 -5.33 15.41 -11.14
CA LEU A 14 -5.96 14.10 -10.93
C LEU A 14 -4.92 12.98 -10.72
N GLU A 15 -3.88 12.94 -11.56
CA GLU A 15 -2.77 11.99 -11.42
C GLU A 15 -1.99 12.22 -10.12
N SER A 16 -1.76 13.47 -9.70
CA SER A 16 -1.02 13.75 -8.46
C SER A 16 -1.78 13.34 -7.19
N TYR A 17 -3.09 13.62 -7.14
CA TYR A 17 -3.93 13.26 -5.99
C TYR A 17 -4.18 11.75 -5.91
N SER A 18 -4.36 11.08 -7.06
CA SER A 18 -4.60 9.64 -7.08
C SER A 18 -3.35 8.83 -6.73
N ASN A 19 -2.18 9.26 -7.21
CA ASN A 19 -0.91 8.64 -6.84
C ASN A 19 -0.61 8.81 -5.35
N GLY A 20 -0.98 9.95 -4.76
CA GLY A 20 -0.88 10.16 -3.31
C GLY A 20 -1.80 9.24 -2.50
N LEU A 21 -3.05 9.06 -2.95
CA LEU A 21 -4.01 8.18 -2.27
C LEU A 21 -3.61 6.70 -2.36
N LEU A 22 -3.19 6.23 -3.53
CA LEU A 22 -2.74 4.84 -3.71
C LEU A 22 -1.47 4.56 -2.89
N ALA A 23 -0.51 5.49 -2.86
CA ALA A 23 0.67 5.37 -2.01
C ALA A 23 0.32 5.33 -0.51
N GLN A 24 -0.74 6.03 -0.09
CA GLN A 24 -1.24 5.94 1.28
C GLN A 24 -1.78 4.54 1.59
N PHE A 25 -2.58 3.94 0.70
CA PHE A 25 -3.02 2.56 0.85
C PHE A 25 -1.84 1.58 0.92
N ASP A 26 -0.83 1.75 0.06
CA ASP A 26 0.39 0.92 0.10
C ASP A 26 1.08 0.99 1.47
N THR A 27 1.24 2.20 2.00
CA THR A 27 1.84 2.42 3.31
C THR A 27 1.01 1.78 4.43
N GLN A 28 -0.31 1.90 4.38
CA GLN A 28 -1.21 1.30 5.37
C GLN A 28 -1.17 -0.22 5.33
N LEU A 29 -1.21 -0.81 4.14
CA LEU A 29 -1.12 -2.25 3.92
C LEU A 29 0.23 -2.82 4.38
N GLU A 30 1.33 -2.11 4.14
CA GLU A 30 2.66 -2.45 4.65
C GLU A 30 2.64 -2.45 6.18
N ILE A 31 2.14 -1.38 6.81
CA ILE A 31 2.07 -1.28 8.28
C ILE A 31 1.24 -2.42 8.88
N ILE A 32 0.06 -2.70 8.33
CA ILE A 32 -0.82 -3.77 8.83
C ILE A 32 -0.15 -5.14 8.67
N THR A 33 0.47 -5.40 7.53
CA THR A 33 1.07 -6.70 7.22
C THR A 33 2.37 -6.92 7.99
N ASP A 34 3.31 -6.00 7.84
CA ASP A 34 4.71 -6.21 8.24
C ASP A 34 4.95 -5.81 9.69
N ARG A 35 4.11 -4.95 10.27
CA ARG A 35 4.24 -4.56 11.68
C ARG A 35 3.23 -5.28 12.54
N TYR A 36 1.94 -5.06 12.31
CA TYR A 36 0.92 -5.54 13.24
C TYR A 36 0.68 -7.05 13.11
N LEU A 37 0.36 -7.55 11.91
CA LEU A 37 0.09 -8.97 11.69
C LEU A 37 1.31 -9.82 12.02
N ALA A 38 2.49 -9.44 11.50
CA ALA A 38 3.74 -10.13 11.81
C ALA A 38 4.01 -10.21 13.32
N PHE A 39 3.89 -9.08 14.05
CA PHE A 39 4.10 -9.04 15.49
C PHE A 39 3.13 -9.97 16.25
N PHE A 40 1.83 -9.91 15.96
CA PHE A 40 0.86 -10.72 16.70
C PHE A 40 0.96 -12.20 16.35
N GLN A 41 1.31 -12.54 15.11
CA GLN A 41 1.59 -13.93 14.72
C GLN A 41 2.82 -14.48 15.44
N GLU A 42 3.90 -13.70 15.55
CA GLU A 42 5.08 -14.08 16.31
C GLU A 42 4.75 -14.25 17.79
N ARG A 43 4.04 -13.28 18.39
CA ARG A 43 3.60 -13.34 19.78
C ARG A 43 2.79 -14.59 20.07
N ARG A 44 1.85 -14.92 19.19
CA ARG A 44 1.01 -16.12 19.26
C ARG A 44 1.84 -17.41 19.15
N SER A 45 2.86 -17.43 18.29
CA SER A 45 3.80 -18.56 18.15
C SER A 45 4.62 -18.78 19.44
N ILE A 46 5.13 -17.71 20.03
CA ILE A 46 5.88 -17.76 21.30
C ILE A 46 4.98 -18.31 22.41
N GLU A 47 3.74 -17.82 22.52
CA GLU A 47 2.79 -18.31 23.53
C GLU A 47 2.42 -19.78 23.34
N ALA A 48 2.17 -20.21 22.10
CA ALA A 48 1.94 -21.62 21.81
C ALA A 48 3.13 -22.51 22.27
N THR A 49 4.36 -22.04 22.05
CA THR A 49 5.58 -22.72 22.52
C THR A 49 5.65 -22.78 24.04
N TYR A 50 5.33 -21.66 24.71
CA TYR A 50 5.30 -21.58 26.17
C TYR A 50 4.27 -22.55 26.76
N ILE A 51 3.03 -22.55 26.27
CA ILE A 51 1.96 -23.47 26.67
C ILE A 51 2.40 -24.93 26.52
N ASN A 52 3.03 -25.27 25.39
CA ASN A 52 3.53 -26.62 25.14
C ASN A 52 4.60 -27.02 26.17
N SER A 53 5.48 -26.08 26.55
CA SER A 53 6.49 -26.31 27.57
C SER A 53 5.88 -26.54 28.96
N LEU A 54 4.88 -25.74 29.35
CA LEU A 54 4.13 -25.89 30.61
C LEU A 54 3.41 -27.24 30.67
N ARG A 55 2.69 -27.61 29.61
CA ARG A 55 1.99 -28.91 29.52
C ARG A 55 2.98 -30.09 29.59
N LYS A 56 4.15 -29.96 28.95
CA LYS A 56 5.21 -30.98 29.01
C LYS A 56 5.78 -31.10 30.42
N LEU A 57 6.03 -29.98 31.10
CA LEU A 57 6.51 -29.96 32.48
C LEU A 57 5.47 -30.57 33.44
N HIS A 58 4.20 -30.18 33.32
CA HIS A 58 3.10 -30.72 34.11
C HIS A 58 3.01 -32.25 33.99
N ARG A 59 3.06 -32.79 32.76
CA ARG A 59 3.07 -34.25 32.53
C ARG A 59 4.26 -34.94 33.19
N LYS A 60 5.47 -34.38 33.04
CA LYS A 60 6.68 -34.93 33.67
C LYS A 60 6.57 -34.91 35.19
N ALA A 61 6.10 -33.81 35.78
CA ALA A 61 5.90 -33.69 37.22
C ALA A 61 4.90 -34.75 37.73
N LYS A 62 3.83 -35.00 36.98
CA LYS A 62 2.85 -36.05 37.29
C LYS A 62 3.44 -37.46 37.20
N THR A 63 4.26 -37.75 36.19
CA THR A 63 4.95 -39.04 36.06
C THR A 63 5.92 -39.29 37.21
N VAL A 64 6.71 -38.27 37.58
CA VAL A 64 7.65 -38.37 38.71
C VAL A 64 6.91 -38.60 40.02
N ASP A 65 5.83 -37.85 40.28
CA ASP A 65 5.04 -38.02 41.50
C ASP A 65 4.35 -39.39 41.58
N ALA A 66 3.92 -39.96 40.45
CA ALA A 66 3.34 -41.30 40.41
C ALA A 66 4.33 -42.42 40.78
N ALA A 67 5.64 -42.16 40.74
CA ALA A 67 6.67 -43.11 41.14
C ALA A 67 6.85 -43.21 42.67
N PHE A 68 6.24 -42.31 43.45
CA PHE A 68 6.31 -42.33 44.91
C PHE A 68 5.17 -43.16 45.51
N ASP A 69 5.45 -43.83 46.62
CA ASP A 69 4.50 -44.72 47.30
C ASP A 69 3.23 -43.95 47.71
N PRO A 70 2.03 -44.37 47.25
CA PRO A 70 0.76 -43.78 47.65
C PRO A 70 0.36 -44.14 49.09
N ARG A 71 1.04 -45.09 49.75
CA ARG A 71 0.81 -45.47 51.15
C ARG A 71 1.53 -44.57 52.15
N ALA A 72 2.41 -43.69 51.68
CA ALA A 72 3.05 -42.69 52.53
C ALA A 72 2.03 -41.60 52.90
N GLU A 73 1.90 -41.31 54.20
CA GLU A 73 1.06 -40.20 54.69
C GLU A 73 1.44 -38.89 53.99
N PRO A 74 0.46 -38.14 53.45
CA PRO A 74 0.74 -36.92 52.71
C PRO A 74 1.34 -35.86 53.65
N THR A 75 2.56 -35.45 53.36
CA THR A 75 3.22 -34.36 54.08
C THR A 75 2.69 -33.00 53.61
N THR A 76 2.86 -31.97 54.43
CA THR A 76 2.56 -30.58 54.05
C THR A 76 3.32 -30.15 52.79
N THR A 77 4.56 -30.63 52.62
CA THR A 77 5.36 -30.45 51.41
C THR A 77 4.69 -31.10 50.19
N ARG A 78 4.14 -32.32 50.34
CA ARG A 78 3.45 -33.02 49.25
C ARG A 78 2.17 -32.30 48.82
N ALA A 79 1.36 -31.86 49.79
CA ALA A 79 0.18 -31.03 49.51
C ALA A 79 0.53 -29.69 48.83
N THR A 80 1.68 -29.09 49.15
CA THR A 80 2.17 -27.88 48.49
C THR A 80 2.64 -28.16 47.07
N TRP A 81 3.30 -29.29 46.85
CA TRP A 81 3.73 -29.74 45.52
C TRP A 81 2.55 -29.98 44.58
N ASP A 82 1.45 -30.56 45.07
CA ASP A 82 0.22 -30.74 44.31
C ASP A 82 -0.33 -29.40 43.81
N LYS A 83 -0.36 -28.38 44.68
CA LYS A 83 -0.78 -27.02 44.30
C LYS A 83 0.10 -26.40 43.23
N ILE A 84 1.41 -26.60 43.30
CA ILE A 84 2.36 -26.10 42.28
C ILE A 84 2.06 -26.77 40.94
N ARG A 85 1.84 -28.09 40.93
CA ARG A 85 1.51 -28.86 39.74
C ARG A 85 0.19 -28.40 39.12
N ASP A 86 -0.86 -28.25 39.92
CA ASP A 86 -2.16 -27.74 39.46
C ASP A 86 -2.06 -26.29 38.95
N ASN A 87 -1.13 -25.49 39.49
CA ASN A 87 -0.86 -24.15 39.00
C ASN A 87 -0.27 -24.16 37.58
N LEU A 88 0.61 -25.11 37.25
CA LEU A 88 1.15 -25.24 35.90
C LEU A 88 0.06 -25.52 34.87
N GLU A 89 -0.90 -26.38 35.21
CA GLU A 89 -2.03 -26.68 34.33
C GLU A 89 -2.97 -25.48 34.17
N ARG A 90 -3.29 -24.79 35.28
CA ARG A 90 -4.10 -23.56 35.22
C ARG A 90 -3.43 -22.48 34.39
N GLU A 91 -2.14 -22.25 34.57
CA GLU A 91 -1.40 -21.26 33.79
C GLU A 91 -1.38 -21.62 32.30
N ALA A 92 -1.15 -22.89 31.95
CA ALA A 92 -1.23 -23.34 30.56
C ALA A 92 -2.62 -23.09 29.93
N ASN A 93 -3.70 -23.25 30.71
CA ASN A 93 -5.06 -22.98 30.26
C ASN A 93 -5.35 -21.47 30.13
N THR A 94 -4.87 -20.66 31.06
CA THR A 94 -4.98 -19.19 30.96
C THR A 94 -4.24 -18.66 29.74
N GLN A 95 -3.03 -19.14 29.49
CA GLN A 95 -2.27 -18.74 28.31
C GLN A 95 -2.91 -19.26 27.00
N GLN A 96 -3.53 -20.44 27.02
CA GLN A 96 -4.31 -20.92 25.88
C GLN A 96 -5.48 -19.97 25.56
N ALA A 97 -6.23 -19.52 26.58
CA ALA A 97 -7.30 -18.55 26.39
C ALA A 97 -6.77 -17.22 25.82
N PHE A 98 -5.57 -16.79 26.23
CA PHE A 98 -4.92 -15.61 25.66
C PHE A 98 -4.56 -15.79 24.17
N VAL A 99 -4.05 -16.96 23.78
CA VAL A 99 -3.82 -17.30 22.35
C VAL A 99 -5.12 -17.27 21.56
N ASP A 100 -6.20 -17.80 22.13
CA ASP A 100 -7.50 -17.82 21.47
C ASP A 100 -8.05 -16.39 21.28
N ILE A 101 -7.80 -15.48 22.23
CA ILE A 101 -8.09 -14.04 22.09
C ILE A 101 -7.24 -13.40 20.99
N LEU A 102 -5.93 -13.69 20.95
CA LEU A 102 -5.06 -13.16 19.89
C LEU A 102 -5.53 -13.60 18.49
N ASP A 103 -5.89 -14.87 18.34
CA ASP A 103 -6.35 -15.42 17.07
C ASP A 103 -7.68 -14.78 16.64
N ASN A 104 -8.66 -14.68 17.54
CA ASN A 104 -10.03 -14.28 17.20
C ASN A 104 -10.27 -12.77 17.21
N ASP A 105 -9.66 -12.04 18.15
CA ASP A 105 -9.99 -10.64 18.41
C ASP A 105 -8.94 -9.68 17.85
N VAL A 106 -7.78 -10.20 17.43
CA VAL A 106 -6.68 -9.36 16.91
C VAL A 106 -6.27 -9.80 15.50
N ILE A 107 -5.75 -11.02 15.34
CA ILE A 107 -5.18 -11.49 14.07
C ILE A 107 -6.26 -11.59 12.99
N LYS A 108 -7.40 -12.21 13.30
CA LYS A 108 -8.49 -12.35 12.33
C LYS A 108 -9.07 -10.99 11.89
N PRO A 109 -9.41 -10.05 12.80
CA PRO A 109 -9.85 -8.71 12.40
C PRO A 109 -8.82 -7.95 11.57
N LEU A 110 -7.53 -7.99 11.94
CA LEU A 110 -6.45 -7.34 11.17
C LEU A 110 -6.31 -7.95 9.77
N THR A 111 -6.49 -9.27 9.64
CA THR A 111 -6.46 -9.95 8.34
C THR A 111 -7.63 -9.49 7.46
N THR A 112 -8.84 -9.44 8.01
CA THR A 112 -10.03 -8.93 7.30
C THR A 112 -9.87 -7.47 6.89
N LEU A 113 -9.29 -6.63 7.76
CA LEU A 113 -9.01 -5.23 7.46
C LEU A 113 -8.04 -5.10 6.29
N LYS A 114 -6.91 -5.81 6.34
CA LYS A 114 -5.93 -5.87 5.24
C LYS A 114 -6.59 -6.24 3.91
N GLU A 115 -7.39 -7.30 3.89
CA GLU A 115 -8.07 -7.76 2.67
C GLU A 115 -9.05 -6.71 2.13
N THR A 116 -9.79 -6.03 3.02
CA THR A 116 -10.74 -4.99 2.65
C THR A 116 -10.02 -3.76 2.07
N GLU A 117 -8.91 -3.35 2.68
CA GLU A 117 -8.09 -2.23 2.17
C GLU A 117 -7.46 -2.57 0.82
N ASP A 118 -6.90 -3.78 0.64
CA ASP A 118 -6.32 -4.22 -0.63
C ASP A 118 -7.35 -4.26 -1.76
N GLN A 119 -8.56 -4.78 -1.48
CA GLN A 119 -9.66 -4.76 -2.44
C GLN A 119 -10.11 -3.33 -2.79
N THR A 120 -10.16 -2.44 -1.79
CA THR A 120 -10.56 -1.04 -2.00
C THR A 120 -9.54 -0.31 -2.86
N ARG A 121 -8.24 -0.48 -2.55
CA ARG A 121 -7.13 0.04 -3.35
C ARG A 121 -7.24 -0.38 -4.81
N LYS A 122 -7.44 -1.68 -5.08
CA LYS A 122 -7.57 -2.21 -6.46
C LYS A 122 -8.75 -1.59 -7.20
N ARG A 123 -9.91 -1.44 -6.55
CA ARG A 123 -11.08 -0.78 -7.16
C ARG A 123 -10.80 0.68 -7.52
N ILE A 124 -10.15 1.42 -6.62
CA ILE A 124 -9.77 2.82 -6.87
C ILE A 124 -8.79 2.90 -8.05
N GLU A 125 -7.80 2.02 -8.09
CA GLU A 125 -6.82 1.96 -9.18
C GLU A 125 -7.50 1.66 -10.54
N GLU A 126 -8.43 0.71 -10.58
CA GLU A 126 -9.22 0.40 -11.77
C GLU A 126 -10.08 1.59 -12.23
N ASP A 127 -10.78 2.24 -11.30
CA ASP A 127 -11.66 3.37 -11.62
C ASP A 127 -10.87 4.60 -12.07
N LEU A 128 -9.67 4.80 -11.51
CA LEU A 128 -8.75 5.83 -11.97
C LEU A 128 -8.31 5.56 -13.42
N ASN A 129 -7.87 4.33 -13.72
CA ASN A 129 -7.44 3.94 -15.05
C ASN A 129 -8.57 4.11 -16.08
N LYS A 130 -9.81 3.74 -15.72
CA LYS A 130 -10.99 4.00 -16.56
C LYS A 130 -11.24 5.49 -16.79
N SER A 131 -11.13 6.31 -15.75
CA SER A 131 -11.33 7.76 -15.85
C SER A 131 -10.28 8.43 -16.75
N VAL A 132 -9.00 8.03 -16.61
CA VAL A 132 -7.91 8.48 -17.48
C VAL A 132 -8.16 8.08 -18.94
N ALA A 133 -8.55 6.83 -19.19
CA ALA A 133 -8.87 6.35 -20.53
C ALA A 133 -10.05 7.13 -21.16
N ASN A 134 -11.14 7.30 -20.42
CA ASN A 134 -12.31 8.08 -20.88
C ASN A 134 -11.95 9.53 -21.21
N TYR A 135 -11.08 10.14 -20.41
CA TYR A 135 -10.63 11.51 -20.66
C TYR A 135 -9.75 11.59 -21.92
N ALA A 136 -8.81 10.65 -22.08
CA ALA A 136 -7.98 10.56 -23.28
C ALA A 136 -8.85 10.40 -24.53
N ASP A 137 -9.82 9.49 -24.50
CA ASP A 137 -10.77 9.28 -25.60
C ASP A 137 -11.57 10.54 -25.92
N TYR A 138 -12.02 11.28 -24.89
CA TYR A 138 -12.75 12.52 -25.09
C TYR A 138 -11.88 13.62 -25.73
N ALA A 139 -10.65 13.78 -25.23
CA ALA A 139 -9.71 14.77 -25.74
C ALA A 139 -9.28 14.46 -27.18
N GLU A 140 -8.95 13.21 -27.48
CA GLU A 140 -8.45 12.81 -28.79
C GLU A 140 -9.55 12.73 -29.84
N ASN A 141 -10.72 12.18 -29.49
CA ASN A 141 -11.79 11.94 -30.46
C ASN A 141 -12.78 13.10 -30.53
N THR A 142 -13.28 13.57 -29.39
CA THR A 142 -14.39 14.54 -29.36
C THR A 142 -13.88 15.96 -29.60
N ILE A 143 -12.86 16.39 -28.83
CA ILE A 143 -12.32 17.75 -28.96
C ILE A 143 -11.68 17.95 -30.32
N SER A 144 -10.86 17.01 -30.80
CA SER A 144 -10.23 17.12 -32.13
C SER A 144 -11.27 17.25 -33.26
N LYS A 145 -12.35 16.47 -33.23
CA LYS A 145 -13.44 16.57 -34.23
C LYS A 145 -14.15 17.92 -34.17
N LEU A 146 -14.44 18.41 -32.96
CA LEU A 146 -15.07 19.71 -32.76
C LEU A 146 -14.17 20.86 -33.23
N GLN A 147 -12.87 20.79 -32.95
CA GLN A 147 -11.88 21.75 -33.45
C GLN A 147 -11.83 21.75 -34.98
N GLN A 148 -11.73 20.57 -35.62
CA GLN A 148 -11.76 20.46 -37.08
C GLN A 148 -13.05 21.03 -37.69
N ALA A 149 -14.21 20.74 -37.09
CA ALA A 149 -15.50 21.27 -37.53
C ALA A 149 -15.56 22.80 -37.41
N TYR A 150 -15.07 23.36 -36.30
CA TYR A 150 -14.98 24.80 -36.08
C TYR A 150 -14.09 25.47 -37.13
N PHE A 151 -12.87 24.95 -37.36
CA PHE A 151 -11.95 25.49 -38.36
C PHE A 151 -12.55 25.43 -39.77
N LYS A 152 -13.19 24.33 -40.13
CA LYS A 152 -13.87 24.19 -41.44
C LYS A 152 -14.98 25.23 -41.63
N LYS A 153 -15.72 25.56 -40.57
CA LYS A 153 -16.86 26.49 -40.63
C LYS A 153 -16.46 27.96 -40.66
N TYR A 154 -15.46 28.36 -39.87
CA TYR A 154 -15.13 29.77 -39.66
C TYR A 154 -13.79 30.21 -40.29
N HIS A 155 -12.97 29.26 -40.77
CA HIS A 155 -11.72 29.53 -41.49
C HIS A 155 -11.64 28.74 -42.83
N PRO A 156 -12.63 28.89 -43.73
CA PRO A 156 -12.72 28.07 -44.96
C PRO A 156 -11.57 28.28 -45.96
N ARG A 157 -10.80 29.39 -45.87
CA ARG A 157 -9.67 29.68 -46.78
C ARG A 157 -8.37 28.91 -46.47
N PHE A 158 -8.33 28.13 -45.39
CA PHE A 158 -7.18 27.27 -45.05
C PHE A 158 -7.43 25.78 -45.36
N GLY A 159 -8.46 25.45 -46.14
CA GLY A 159 -8.84 24.08 -46.52
C GLY A 159 -7.95 23.42 -47.60
N GLY A 160 -6.65 23.71 -47.61
CA GLY A 160 -5.67 23.00 -48.45
C GLY A 160 -4.88 22.01 -47.61
N ASN A 161 -4.96 20.72 -47.94
CA ASN A 161 -4.21 19.57 -47.40
C ASN A 161 -3.01 19.95 -46.49
N ILE A 162 -3.21 19.93 -45.18
CA ILE A 162 -2.08 19.89 -44.24
C ILE A 162 -1.66 18.41 -44.13
N SER A 163 -1.03 17.91 -45.19
CA SER A 163 -0.24 16.70 -45.14
C SER A 163 1.21 17.11 -44.82
N ALA A 164 1.59 16.93 -43.54
CA ALA A 164 2.96 16.86 -43.00
C ALA A 164 3.87 18.12 -43.09
N PRO A 165 5.02 18.18 -42.38
CA PRO A 165 5.47 17.48 -41.16
C PRO A 165 5.98 18.47 -40.09
N PHE A 166 5.52 18.40 -38.84
CA PHE A 166 6.27 19.02 -37.73
C PHE A 166 7.40 18.08 -37.29
N ARG A 167 8.44 17.99 -38.12
CA ARG A 167 9.78 17.48 -37.73
C ARG A 167 10.76 18.63 -37.92
N GLY A 168 11.47 18.95 -36.84
CA GLY A 168 12.13 20.24 -36.63
C GLY A 168 13.05 20.72 -37.75
N ARG A 169 13.10 22.05 -37.90
CA ARG A 169 14.20 22.73 -38.56
C ARG A 169 14.60 23.98 -37.77
N ARG A 170 15.69 23.79 -37.03
CA ARG A 170 16.59 24.84 -36.56
C ARG A 170 17.11 25.67 -37.74
N GLU A 171 17.34 26.94 -37.44
CA GLU A 171 18.38 27.82 -37.99
C GLU A 171 18.30 28.18 -39.48
N VAL A 172 17.95 29.44 -39.77
CA VAL A 172 18.89 30.39 -40.42
C VAL A 172 18.58 31.81 -39.89
N LEU A 173 19.40 32.29 -38.95
CA LEU A 173 19.51 33.70 -38.60
C LEU A 173 20.32 34.37 -39.71
N ARG A 174 19.72 35.31 -40.46
CA ARG A 174 20.43 36.20 -41.37
C ARG A 174 20.18 37.65 -40.96
N GLU A 175 21.22 38.21 -40.35
CA GLU A 175 21.76 39.57 -40.50
C GLU A 175 20.86 40.77 -40.16
N LEU A 176 21.23 41.44 -39.05
CA LEU A 176 21.12 42.89 -38.91
C LEU A 176 22.51 43.42 -38.59
N GLU A 177 23.17 44.02 -39.59
CA GLU A 177 24.28 44.95 -39.38
C GLU A 177 23.77 46.26 -38.76
N PRO A 178 24.60 46.92 -37.92
CA PRO A 178 24.59 48.36 -37.85
C PRO A 178 25.93 48.98 -38.28
N ALA A 179 25.77 50.17 -38.87
CA ALA A 179 26.76 50.94 -39.59
C ALA A 179 28.02 51.36 -38.80
N LYS A 180 29.08 51.52 -39.59
CA LYS A 180 30.39 52.11 -39.29
C LYS A 180 30.29 53.47 -38.58
N SER A 181 31.20 53.71 -37.64
CA SER A 181 31.78 55.04 -37.45
C SER A 181 33.30 54.92 -37.22
N GLU A 182 34.01 55.84 -37.85
CA GLU A 182 35.45 55.92 -38.09
C GLU A 182 36.22 56.58 -36.93
N GLY A 183 37.56 56.47 -36.96
CA GLY A 183 38.48 57.44 -36.35
C GLY A 183 39.25 56.94 -35.12
N VAL A 184 40.42 56.31 -35.26
CA VAL A 184 41.77 56.91 -35.40
C VAL A 184 42.31 57.55 -34.12
N GLY A 185 43.45 57.02 -33.63
CA GLY A 185 44.43 57.82 -32.88
C GLY A 185 45.20 57.07 -31.79
N ARG A 186 46.34 56.51 -32.19
CA ARG A 186 47.59 56.16 -31.46
C ARG A 186 47.58 56.15 -29.94
#